data_AF-A0A258KX92-F1
#
_entry.id   AF-A0A258KX92-F1
#
_cell.length_a   1.000
_cell.length_b   1.000
_cell.length_c   1.000
_cell.angle_alpha   90.00
_cell.angle_beta   90.00
_cell.angle_gamma   90.00
#
_symmetry.space_group_name_H-M   'P 1'
#
loop_
_entity.id
_entity.type
_entity.pdbx_description
1 polymer ?
#
loop_
_entity_poly.entity_id
_entity_poly.type
_entity_poly.pdbx_seq_one_letter_code
_entity_poly.pdbx_strand_id
1 'polypeptide(L)'
;MEQRFDIRELERLRRLAAFMILEYGPEFGFVLERIETIIEAAHKDDPTARALRVLAEIKTLQPSPTADAKPIADRTSRALKA
;
A
#
# COMPACT_ATOMS: atom_id res chain seq x y z
N MET A 1 10.58 29.41 -11.70
CA MET A 1 11.22 28.17 -12.21
C MET A 1 10.70 27.03 -11.36
N GLU A 2 9.87 26.14 -11.89
CA GLU A 2 9.48 24.91 -11.17
C GLU A 2 10.65 23.92 -11.25
N GLN A 3 11.47 23.87 -10.20
CA GLN A 3 12.38 22.74 -10.01
C GLN A 3 11.52 21.52 -9.65
N ARG A 4 11.36 20.61 -10.61
CA ARG A 4 10.77 19.29 -10.36
C ARG A 4 11.86 18.42 -9.71
N PHE A 5 11.78 18.26 -8.40
CA PHE A 5 12.63 17.32 -7.69
C PHE A 5 12.18 15.89 -7.99
N ASP A 6 13.13 15.01 -8.29
CA ASP A 6 12.87 13.57 -8.38
C ASP A 6 12.46 13.03 -7.00
N ILE A 7 11.62 11.99 -6.96
CA ILE A 7 11.15 11.38 -5.72
C ILE A 7 12.31 10.87 -4.85
N ARG A 8 13.38 10.37 -5.49
CA ARG A 8 14.60 9.93 -4.79
C ARG A 8 15.34 11.09 -4.12
N GLU A 9 15.27 12.28 -4.72
CA GLU A 9 15.87 13.48 -4.17
C GLU A 9 15.06 13.98 -2.97
N LEU A 10 13.73 13.96 -3.07
CA LEU A 10 12.84 14.27 -1.95
C LEU A 10 13.04 13.32 -0.77
N GLU A 11 13.20 12.02 -1.01
CA GLU A 11 13.52 11.06 0.06
C GLU A 11 14.89 11.29 0.72
N ARG A 12 15.87 11.79 -0.05
CA ARG A 12 17.17 12.20 0.49
C ARG A 12 17.03 13.43 1.38
N LEU A 13 16.28 14.43 0.92
CA LEU A 13 15.99 15.64 1.67
C LEU A 13 15.21 15.33 2.96
N ARG A 14 14.26 14.38 2.92
CA ARG A 14 13.53 13.91 4.10
C ARG A 14 14.47 13.34 5.17
N ARG A 15 15.43 12.50 4.76
CA ARG A 15 16.46 11.98 5.67
C ARG A 15 17.34 13.07 6.24
N LEU A 16 17.72 14.05 5.42
CA LEU A 16 18.50 15.21 5.88
C LEU A 16 17.70 16.05 6.89
N ALA A 17 16.42 16.31 6.65
CA ALA A 17 15.58 17.07 7.56
C ALA A 17 15.39 16.34 8.91
N ALA A 18 15.20 15.00 8.87
CA ALA A 18 15.18 14.20 10.09
C ALA A 18 16.52 14.27 10.85
N PHE A 19 17.65 14.22 10.14
CA PHE A 19 18.97 14.42 10.75
C PHE A 19 19.10 15.80 11.39
N MET A 20 18.64 16.87 10.73
CA MET A 20 18.67 18.23 11.30
C MET A 20 17.87 18.35 12.59
N ILE A 21 16.73 17.67 12.69
CA ILE A 21 15.93 17.64 13.92
C ILE A 21 16.69 16.94 15.06
N LEU A 22 17.38 15.84 14.75
CA LEU A 22 18.17 15.11 15.75
C LEU A 22 19.40 15.90 16.21
N GLU A 23 20.07 16.60 15.30
CA GLU A 23 21.33 17.30 15.55
C GLU A 23 21.10 18.69 16.18
N TYR A 24 20.12 19.44 15.68
CA TYR A 24 19.91 20.85 16.02
C TYR A 24 18.59 21.12 16.75
N GLY A 25 17.70 20.13 16.85
CA GLY A 25 16.49 20.20 17.64
C GLY A 25 15.19 20.43 16.85
N PRO A 26 14.06 20.53 17.56
CA PRO A 26 12.71 20.47 16.97
C PRO A 26 12.34 21.67 16.09
N GLU A 27 13.11 22.76 16.17
CA GLU A 27 12.95 23.94 15.32
C GLU A 27 13.07 23.65 13.82
N PHE A 28 13.68 22.53 13.43
CA PHE A 28 13.74 22.07 12.03
C PHE A 28 12.54 21.21 11.62
N GLY A 29 11.57 20.98 12.50
CA GLY A 29 10.35 20.20 12.22
C GLY A 29 9.60 20.68 10.98
N PHE A 30 9.49 22.00 10.78
CA PHE A 30 8.81 22.57 9.62
C PHE A 30 9.44 22.15 8.27
N VAL A 31 10.75 21.90 8.23
CA VAL A 31 11.45 21.46 7.02
C VAL A 31 11.02 20.04 6.66
N LEU A 32 10.95 19.15 7.67
CA LEU A 32 10.52 17.77 7.48
C LEU A 32 9.06 17.73 7.01
N GLU A 33 8.15 18.45 7.69
CA GLU A 33 6.74 18.52 7.31
C GLU A 33 6.54 19.01 5.88
N ARG A 34 7.31 20.03 5.47
CA ARG A 34 7.27 20.59 4.12
C ARG A 34 7.67 19.54 3.08
N ILE A 35 8.74 18.79 3.32
CA ILE A 35 9.23 17.76 2.39
C ILE A 35 8.24 16.60 2.31
N GLU A 36 7.69 16.16 3.45
CA GLU A 36 6.71 15.07 3.48
C GLU A 36 5.44 15.41 2.71
N THR A 37 4.95 16.65 2.83
CA THR A 37 3.82 17.15 2.02
C THR A 37 4.10 17.08 0.52
N ILE A 38 5.33 17.42 0.09
CA ILE A 38 5.71 17.38 -1.33
C ILE A 38 5.83 15.93 -1.82
N ILE A 39 6.36 15.03 -1.00
CA ILE A 39 6.41 13.59 -1.31
C ILE A 39 5.01 13.02 -1.47
N GLU A 40 4.09 13.35 -0.56
CA GLU A 40 2.70 12.91 -0.65
C GLU A 40 2.00 13.40 -1.92
N ALA A 41 2.23 14.65 -2.30
CA ALA A 41 1.72 15.21 -3.56
C ALA A 41 2.30 14.46 -4.77
N ALA A 42 3.62 14.26 -4.80
CA ALA A 42 4.28 13.52 -5.87
C ALA A 42 3.79 12.06 -5.99
N HIS A 43 3.49 11.41 -4.86
CA HIS A 43 2.92 10.05 -4.84
C HIS A 43 1.44 9.98 -5.22
N LYS A 44 0.67 11.07 -5.07
CA LYS A 44 -0.73 11.11 -5.55
C LYS A 44 -0.79 11.15 -7.07
N ASP A 45 0.20 11.77 -7.70
CA ASP A 45 0.28 11.91 -9.16
C ASP A 45 0.90 10.68 -9.85
N ASP A 46 1.38 9.67 -9.10
CA ASP A 46 1.92 8.43 -9.66
C ASP A 46 0.79 7.42 -10.00
N PRO A 47 0.48 7.20 -11.30
CA PRO A 47 -0.57 6.29 -11.72
C PRO A 47 -0.24 4.82 -11.38
N THR A 48 1.04 4.44 -11.31
CA THR A 48 1.47 3.08 -10.98
C THR A 48 1.25 2.78 -9.50
N ALA A 49 1.68 3.70 -8.62
CA ALA A 49 1.40 3.58 -7.18
C ALA A 49 -0.12 3.54 -6.91
N ARG A 50 -0.91 4.32 -7.65
CA ARG A 50 -2.37 4.29 -7.56
C ARG A 50 -2.96 2.94 -8.01
N ALA A 51 -2.49 2.36 -9.12
CA ALA A 51 -2.93 1.05 -9.60
C ALA A 51 -2.63 -0.06 -8.58
N LEU A 52 -1.46 -0.04 -7.95
CA LEU A 52 -1.08 -1.02 -6.92
C LEU A 52 -1.98 -0.94 -5.68
N ARG A 53 -2.37 0.26 -5.23
CA ARG A 53 -3.33 0.42 -4.11
C ARG A 53 -4.69 -0.16 -4.45
N VAL A 54 -5.21 0.11 -5.65
CA VAL A 54 -6.49 -0.45 -6.12
C VAL A 54 -6.44 -1.98 -6.16
N LEU A 55 -5.34 -2.57 -6.64
CA LEU A 55 -5.17 -4.04 -6.63
C LEU A 55 -5.14 -4.62 -5.22
N ALA A 56 -4.48 -3.96 -4.28
CA ALA A 56 -4.44 -4.39 -2.88
C ALA A 56 -5.83 -4.33 -2.23
N GLU A 57 -6.59 -3.26 -2.48
CA GLU A 57 -7.96 -3.09 -1.97
C GLU A 57 -8.91 -4.16 -2.52
N ILE A 58 -8.85 -4.45 -3.83
CA ILE A 58 -9.61 -5.55 -4.44
C ILE A 58 -9.29 -6.89 -3.77
N LYS A 59 -8.01 -7.15 -3.46
CA LYS A 59 -7.60 -8.39 -2.80
C LYS A 59 -8.13 -8.50 -1.37
N THR A 60 -8.24 -7.39 -0.63
CA THR A 60 -8.83 -7.38 0.72
C THR A 60 -10.35 -7.50 0.71
N LEU A 61 -11.00 -7.05 -0.37
CA LEU A 61 -12.45 -7.12 -0.55
C LEU A 61 -12.95 -8.44 -1.11
N GLN A 62 -12.07 -9.35 -1.55
CA GLN A 62 -12.47 -10.71 -1.88
C GLN A 62 -12.78 -11.47 -0.58
N PRO A 63 -14.06 -11.75 -0.25
CA PRO A 63 -14.35 -12.70 0.81
C PRO A 63 -13.69 -14.03 0.45
N SER A 64 -13.10 -14.71 1.43
CA SER A 64 -12.55 -16.04 1.21
C SER A 64 -13.64 -16.91 0.55
N PRO A 65 -13.31 -17.76 -0.44
CA PRO A 65 -14.27 -18.70 -0.95
C PRO A 65 -14.66 -19.60 0.22
N THR A 66 -15.90 -19.39 0.67
CA THR A 66 -16.59 -20.07 1.76
C THR A 66 -16.13 -21.51 1.93
N ALA A 67 -15.62 -21.83 3.12
CA ALA A 67 -15.34 -23.19 3.58
C ALA A 67 -16.62 -24.00 3.88
N ASP A 68 -17.66 -23.84 3.05
CA ASP A 68 -18.98 -24.49 3.18
C ASP A 68 -19.30 -25.41 2.00
N ALA A 69 -18.28 -26.00 1.37
CA ALA A 69 -18.50 -27.16 0.52
C ALA A 69 -18.74 -28.39 1.40
N LYS A 70 -19.97 -28.58 1.88
CA LYS A 70 -20.41 -29.88 2.42
C LYS A 70 -20.10 -30.96 1.38
N PRO A 71 -19.43 -32.07 1.74
CA PRO A 71 -19.28 -33.18 0.81
C PRO A 71 -20.68 -33.73 0.55
N ILE A 72 -21.10 -33.68 -0.72
CA ILE A 72 -22.28 -34.41 -1.19
C ILE A 72 -21.92 -35.88 -1.03
N ALA A 73 -22.31 -36.44 0.11
CA ALA A 73 -22.15 -37.85 0.42
C ALA A 73 -22.94 -38.66 -0.59
N ASP A 74 -22.19 -39.23 -1.53
CA ASP A 74 -22.29 -40.58 -2.06
C ASP A 74 -23.62 -41.30 -1.77
N ARG A 75 -24.60 -41.09 -2.67
CA ARG A 75 -25.88 -41.81 -2.68
C ARG A 75 -26.11 -42.49 -4.02
N THR A 76 -25.13 -43.24 -4.51
CA THR A 76 -25.35 -44.14 -5.66
C THR A 76 -24.51 -45.39 -5.54
N SER A 77 -24.96 -46.37 -4.76
CA SER A 77 -24.78 -47.81 -5.07
C SER A 77 -25.35 -48.73 -3.99
N ARG A 78 -26.68 -48.94 -3.99
CA ARG A 78 -27.23 -50.21 -3.45
C ARG A 78 -28.58 -50.56 -4.06
N ALA A 79 -28.56 -50.95 -5.32
CA ALA A 79 -29.63 -51.74 -5.91
C ALA A 79 -29.04 -52.61 -7.02
N LEU A 80 -28.50 -53.77 -6.64
CA LEU A 80 -28.47 -54.98 -7.47
C LEU A 80 -27.90 -56.11 -6.60
N LYS A 81 -28.79 -56.91 -6.01
CA LYS A 81 -28.48 -58.31 -5.70
C LYS A 81 -29.47 -59.15 -6.50
N ALA A 82 -28.89 -59.96 -7.37
CA ALA A 82 -29.49 -61.11 -8.02
C ALA A 82 -29.81 -62.21 -6.99
#